data_AF-A0A918ADJ6-F1
#
_entry.id   AF-A0A918ADJ6-F1
#
_cell.length_a   1.000
_cell.length_b   1.000
_cell.length_c   1.000
_cell.angle_alpha   90.00
_cell.angle_beta   90.00
_cell.angle_gamma   90.00
#
_symmetry.space_group_name_H-M   'P 1'
#
loop_
_entity.id
_entity.type
_entity.pdbx_description
1 polymer ?
#
loop_
_entity_poly.entity_id
_entity_poly.type
_entity_poly.pdbx_seq_one_letter_code
_entity_poly.pdbx_strand_id
1 'polypeptide(L)'
;MRDELDTHQLWPYACLCCRHVWEVQYTVRRLSGTRGREGEIWLSNGVAVQPPWSDSVCPRCGCQQTTSFPPGYLSRHPELVPAPEPVPEVRIPVIPAQAGRVPAPRAPRARLMLALGLPLVVAVGYELYRVMAAVAFPH
;
A
#
# COMPACT_ATOMS: atom_id res chain seq x y z
N MET A 1 -50.90 4.81 -4.70
CA MET A 1 -49.48 4.77 -5.08
C MET A 1 -48.90 3.57 -4.35
N ARG A 2 -48.76 2.42 -5.01
CA ARG A 2 -48.27 1.21 -4.37
C ARG A 2 -46.76 1.34 -4.28
N ASP A 3 -46.24 1.52 -3.08
CA ASP A 3 -44.86 1.18 -2.74
C ASP A 3 -44.74 -0.35 -2.82
N GLU A 4 -44.77 -0.89 -4.05
CA GLU A 4 -44.18 -2.20 -4.32
C GLU A 4 -42.77 -2.16 -3.73
N LEU A 5 -42.49 -3.08 -2.79
CA LEU A 5 -41.33 -3.05 -1.90
C LEU A 5 -40.02 -3.24 -2.68
N ASP A 6 -39.59 -2.20 -3.38
CA ASP A 6 -38.29 -2.14 -4.05
C ASP A 6 -37.21 -2.25 -2.98
N THR A 7 -36.52 -3.38 -2.97
CA THR A 7 -35.45 -3.65 -2.02
C THR A 7 -34.11 -3.61 -2.74
N HIS A 8 -33.23 -2.69 -2.35
CA HIS A 8 -31.88 -2.62 -2.91
C HIS A 8 -30.97 -3.65 -2.24
N GLN A 9 -30.23 -4.41 -3.04
CA GLN A 9 -29.31 -5.43 -2.57
C GLN A 9 -27.99 -5.34 -3.33
N LEU A 10 -26.88 -5.30 -2.61
CA LEU A 10 -25.54 -5.39 -3.16
C LEU A 10 -25.11 -6.85 -3.17
N TRP A 11 -24.92 -7.40 -4.36
CA TRP A 11 -24.53 -8.80 -4.56
C TRP A 11 -23.08 -8.88 -5.01
N PRO A 12 -22.21 -9.48 -4.19
CA PRO A 12 -20.83 -9.74 -4.58
C PRO A 12 -20.71 -10.97 -5.49
N TYR A 13 -19.77 -10.87 -6.42
CA TYR A 13 -19.39 -11.93 -7.35
C TYR A 13 -17.89 -12.17 -7.29
N ALA A 14 -17.50 -13.42 -7.52
CA ALA A 14 -16.10 -13.80 -7.76
C ALA A 14 -15.97 -14.58 -9.07
N CYS A 15 -14.98 -14.21 -9.88
CA CYS A 15 -14.62 -14.96 -11.07
C CYS A 15 -13.73 -16.15 -10.69
N LEU A 16 -14.10 -17.34 -11.13
CA LEU A 16 -13.32 -18.56 -10.89
C LEU A 16 -12.10 -18.65 -11.81
N CYS A 17 -12.08 -17.90 -12.92
CA CYS A 17 -10.96 -17.84 -13.86
C CYS A 17 -9.85 -16.89 -13.38
N CYS A 18 -10.18 -15.62 -13.10
CA CYS A 18 -9.18 -14.58 -12.79
C CYS A 18 -9.18 -14.10 -11.33
N ARG A 19 -10.04 -14.67 -10.47
CA ARG A 19 -10.21 -14.30 -9.06
C ARG A 19 -10.55 -12.82 -8.82
N HIS A 20 -11.03 -12.12 -9.85
CA HIS A 20 -11.57 -10.78 -9.69
C HIS A 20 -12.88 -10.85 -8.91
N VAL A 21 -13.01 -9.97 -7.90
CA VAL A 21 -14.20 -9.79 -7.09
C VAL A 21 -14.80 -8.43 -7.39
N TRP A 22 -16.11 -8.37 -7.58
CA TRP A 22 -16.86 -7.14 -7.81
C TRP A 22 -18.25 -7.22 -7.19
N GLU A 23 -18.91 -6.07 -7.02
CA GLU A 23 -20.26 -5.98 -6.50
C GLU A 23 -21.21 -5.40 -7.55
N VAL A 24 -22.43 -5.93 -7.60
CA VAL A 24 -23.50 -5.42 -8.46
C VAL A 24 -24.67 -5.01 -7.58
N GLN A 25 -25.19 -3.81 -7.80
CA GLN A 25 -26.41 -3.36 -7.14
C GLN A 25 -27.63 -3.83 -7.93
N TYR A 26 -28.50 -4.56 -7.25
CA TYR A 26 -29.81 -4.97 -7.74
C TYR A 26 -30.92 -4.26 -6.99
N THR A 27 -32.04 -4.02 -7.68
CA THR A 27 -33.33 -3.68 -7.07
C THR A 27 -34.27 -4.84 -7.27
N VAL A 28 -34.78 -5.40 -6.17
CA VAL A 28 -35.76 -6.49 -6.19
C VAL A 28 -37.13 -5.90 -5.97
N ARG A 29 -38.01 -5.99 -6.97
CA ARG A 29 -39.41 -5.61 -6.84
C ARG A 29 -40.25 -6.84 -6.54
N ARG A 30 -40.90 -6.86 -5.38
CA ARG A 30 -41.84 -7.94 -5.02
C ARG A 30 -43.24 -7.60 -5.50
N LEU A 31 -43.75 -8.41 -6.41
CA LEU A 31 -45.12 -8.35 -6.90
C LEU A 31 -46.01 -9.23 -6.00
N SER A 32 -46.90 -8.58 -5.25
CA SER A 32 -47.95 -9.27 -4.49
C SER A 32 -49.11 -9.59 -5.43
N GLY A 33 -49.12 -10.80 -5.98
CA GLY A 33 -50.22 -11.29 -6.82
C GLY A 33 -51.48 -11.58 -5.99
N THR A 34 -52.66 -11.27 -6.54
CA THR A 34 -53.97 -11.54 -5.90
C THR A 34 -54.33 -13.03 -5.74
N ARG A 35 -53.48 -13.93 -6.23
CA ARG A 35 -53.65 -15.39 -6.18
C ARG A 35 -52.55 -16.11 -5.39
N GLY A 36 -51.82 -15.40 -4.52
CA GLY A 36 -50.78 -16.00 -3.68
C GLY A 36 -49.53 -16.46 -4.43
N ARG A 37 -49.36 -16.06 -5.70
CA ARG A 37 -48.13 -16.27 -6.47
C ARG A 37 -47.31 -15.00 -6.34
N GLU A 38 -46.39 -14.98 -5.37
CA GLU A 38 -45.41 -13.91 -5.22
C GLU A 38 -44.38 -14.03 -6.34
N GLY A 39 -44.19 -12.94 -7.07
CA GLY A 39 -43.18 -12.85 -8.14
C GLY A 39 -42.13 -11.82 -7.75
N GLU A 40 -40.88 -12.07 -8.13
CA GLU A 40 -39.79 -11.12 -7.96
C GLU A 40 -39.29 -10.66 -9.32
N ILE A 41 -39.23 -9.34 -9.52
CA ILE A 41 -38.54 -8.74 -10.67
C ILE A 41 -37.20 -8.22 -10.19
N TRP A 42 -36.14 -8.70 -10.83
CA TRP A 42 -34.77 -8.27 -10.58
C TRP A 42 -34.40 -7.17 -11.57
N LEU A 43 -33.90 -6.06 -11.06
CA LEU A 43 -33.47 -4.92 -11.86
C LEU A 43 -32.01 -4.60 -11.57
N SER A 44 -31.22 -4.32 -12.61
CA SER A 44 -29.91 -3.69 -12.50
C SER A 44 -29.94 -2.39 -13.28
N ASN A 45 -29.60 -1.27 -12.62
CA ASN A 45 -29.71 0.08 -13.21
C ASN A 45 -31.10 0.36 -13.83
N GLY A 46 -32.17 -0.16 -13.23
CA GLY A 46 -33.54 -0.01 -13.71
C GLY A 46 -33.94 -0.94 -14.87
N VAL A 47 -33.02 -1.75 -15.39
CA VAL A 47 -33.28 -2.72 -16.47
C VAL A 47 -33.57 -4.10 -15.88
N ALA A 48 -34.59 -4.79 -16.38
CA ALA A 48 -34.91 -6.16 -15.98
C ALA A 48 -33.79 -7.13 -16.37
N VAL A 49 -33.34 -7.89 -15.38
CA VAL A 49 -32.23 -8.84 -15.49
C VAL A 49 -32.59 -10.15 -14.84
N GLN A 50 -31.77 -11.17 -15.08
CA GLN A 50 -31.90 -12.43 -14.36
C GLN A 50 -31.43 -12.29 -12.91
N PRO A 51 -31.89 -13.17 -12.00
CA PRO A 51 -31.44 -13.17 -10.62
C PRO A 51 -29.92 -13.38 -10.49
N PRO A 52 -29.30 -13.01 -9.36
CA PRO A 52 -27.85 -12.94 -9.22
C PRO A 52 -27.11 -14.27 -9.38
N TRP A 53 -27.78 -15.37 -9.04
CA TRP A 53 -27.28 -16.74 -9.20
C TRP A 53 -27.41 -17.28 -10.64
N SER A 54 -27.94 -16.47 -11.55
CA SER A 54 -27.95 -16.77 -12.98
C SER A 54 -26.62 -16.35 -13.60
N ASP A 55 -26.18 -17.06 -14.64
CA ASP A 55 -24.86 -16.88 -15.26
C ASP A 55 -24.50 -15.39 -15.46
N SER A 56 -23.32 -15.01 -14.99
CA SER A 56 -22.77 -13.67 -15.15
C SER A 56 -21.41 -13.72 -15.84
N VAL A 57 -21.06 -12.64 -16.55
CA VAL A 57 -19.78 -12.55 -17.26
C VAL A 57 -18.83 -11.69 -16.46
N CYS A 58 -17.60 -12.18 -16.23
CA CYS A 58 -16.59 -11.40 -15.52
C CYS A 58 -16.20 -10.15 -16.34
N PRO A 59 -16.27 -8.93 -15.77
CA PRO A 59 -15.92 -7.70 -16.49
C PRO A 59 -14.41 -7.57 -16.76
N ARG A 60 -13.57 -8.35 -16.05
CA ARG A 60 -12.11 -8.29 -16.19
C ARG A 60 -11.56 -9.21 -17.27
N CYS A 61 -12.08 -10.44 -17.36
CA CYS A 61 -11.55 -11.45 -18.30
C CYS A 61 -12.58 -12.03 -19.28
N GLY A 62 -13.87 -11.71 -19.14
CA GLY A 62 -14.92 -12.20 -20.03
C GLY A 62 -15.33 -13.66 -19.84
N CYS A 63 -14.77 -14.38 -18.85
CA CYS A 63 -15.17 -15.76 -18.57
C CYS A 63 -16.53 -15.82 -17.86
N GLN A 64 -17.32 -16.85 -18.16
CA GLN A 64 -18.66 -17.11 -17.60
C GLN A 64 -18.65 -17.94 -16.31
N GLN A 65 -17.47 -18.39 -15.86
CA GLN A 65 -17.34 -19.12 -14.60
C GLN A 65 -17.28 -18.13 -13.44
N THR A 66 -18.46 -17.75 -12.96
CA THR A 66 -18.63 -16.80 -11.85
C THR A 66 -19.47 -17.44 -10.76
N THR A 67 -19.18 -17.09 -9.50
CA THR A 67 -20.04 -17.42 -8.36
C THR A 67 -20.52 -16.15 -7.69
N SER A 68 -21.75 -16.16 -7.19
CA SER A 68 -22.37 -15.07 -6.44
C SER A 68 -22.46 -15.43 -4.96
N PHE A 69 -22.29 -14.47 -4.07
CA PHE A 69 -22.52 -14.66 -2.63
C PHE A 69 -23.70 -13.81 -2.15
N PRO A 70 -24.36 -14.17 -1.04
CA PRO A 70 -25.45 -13.38 -0.49
C PRO A 70 -25.02 -11.94 -0.14
N PRO A 71 -25.97 -10.99 -0.08
CA PRO A 71 -25.68 -9.63 0.35
C PRO A 71 -24.98 -9.56 1.70
N GLY A 72 -24.01 -8.65 1.82
CA GLY A 72 -23.20 -8.47 3.03
C GLY A 72 -22.15 -9.56 3.29
N TYR A 73 -21.94 -10.50 2.35
CA TYR A 73 -20.91 -11.53 2.48
C TYR A 73 -19.50 -10.94 2.55
N LEU A 74 -19.14 -9.98 1.68
CA LEU A 74 -17.80 -9.35 1.69
C LEU A 74 -17.53 -8.53 2.96
N SER A 75 -18.56 -7.97 3.60
CA SER A 75 -18.39 -7.27 4.88
C SER A 75 -17.95 -8.21 6.01
N ARG A 76 -18.30 -9.51 5.91
CA ARG A 76 -17.86 -10.55 6.85
C ARG A 76 -16.55 -11.22 6.42
N HIS A 77 -16.20 -11.10 5.14
CA HIS A 77 -15.05 -11.76 4.52
C HIS A 77 -14.18 -10.75 3.73
N PRO A 78 -13.57 -9.76 4.41
CA PRO A 78 -12.74 -8.76 3.75
C PRO A 78 -11.49 -9.37 3.08
N GLU A 79 -11.06 -10.56 3.50
CA GLU A 79 -9.94 -11.31 2.91
C GLU A 79 -10.16 -11.68 1.43
N LEU A 80 -11.41 -11.68 0.96
CA LEU A 80 -11.74 -11.99 -0.44
C LEU A 80 -11.63 -10.77 -1.35
N VAL A 81 -11.61 -9.55 -0.79
CA VAL A 81 -11.43 -8.33 -1.56
C VAL A 81 -9.94 -8.23 -1.92
N PRO A 82 -9.57 -8.17 -3.21
CA PRO A 82 -8.18 -7.97 -3.59
C PRO A 82 -7.67 -6.69 -2.93
N ALA A 83 -6.53 -6.80 -2.24
CA ALA A 83 -5.85 -5.61 -1.73
C ALA A 83 -5.63 -4.65 -2.91
N PRO A 84 -5.85 -3.33 -2.71
CA PRO A 84 -5.58 -2.36 -3.75
C PRO A 84 -4.15 -2.58 -4.25
N GLU A 85 -4.02 -2.78 -5.56
CA GLU A 85 -2.72 -2.93 -6.21
C GLU A 85 -1.90 -1.70 -5.79
N PRO A 86 -0.65 -1.87 -5.30
CA PRO A 86 0.15 -0.74 -4.85
C PRO A 86 0.21 0.23 -6.02
N VAL A 87 -0.38 1.41 -5.84
CA VAL A 87 -0.33 2.47 -6.85
C VAL A 87 1.14 2.60 -7.19
N PRO A 88 1.55 2.39 -8.46
CA PRO A 88 2.94 2.56 -8.82
C PRO A 88 3.31 3.95 -8.33
N GLU A 89 4.27 4.04 -7.42
CA GLU A 89 4.81 5.32 -6.99
C GLU A 89 5.25 6.01 -8.27
N VAL A 90 4.42 6.94 -8.75
CA VAL A 90 4.80 7.84 -9.81
C VAL A 90 5.95 8.60 -9.19
N ARG A 91 7.17 8.15 -9.49
CA ARG A 91 8.37 8.93 -9.26
C ARG A 91 8.23 10.11 -10.19
N ILE A 92 7.49 11.12 -9.74
CA ILE A 92 7.59 12.45 -10.28
C ILE A 92 9.09 12.73 -10.18
N PRO A 93 9.81 12.90 -11.31
CA PRO A 93 11.18 13.35 -11.23
C PRO A 93 11.11 14.66 -10.47
N VAL A 94 11.62 14.66 -9.24
CA VAL A 94 11.83 15.89 -8.49
C VAL A 94 12.81 16.66 -9.35
N ILE A 95 12.30 17.57 -10.18
CA ILE A 95 13.12 18.59 -10.79
C ILE A 95 13.66 19.35 -9.59
N PRO A 96 14.96 19.25 -9.26
CA PRO A 96 15.47 20.05 -8.19
C PRO A 96 15.26 21.49 -8.65
N ALA A 97 14.37 22.22 -7.96
CA ALA A 97 14.44 23.67 -7.98
C ALA A 97 15.92 23.99 -7.75
N GLN A 98 16.53 24.76 -8.65
CA GLN A 98 17.92 25.16 -8.53
C GLN A 98 18.06 26.01 -7.27
N ALA A 99 18.12 25.34 -6.12
CA ALA A 99 18.52 25.91 -4.87
C ALA A 99 19.99 26.26 -5.06
N GLY A 100 20.27 27.56 -5.10
CA GLY A 100 21.61 28.09 -5.26
C GLY A 100 22.58 27.33 -4.37
N ARG A 101 23.78 27.07 -4.92
CA ARG A 101 24.90 26.39 -4.25
C ARG A 101 24.89 26.61 -2.73
N VAL A 102 24.48 25.59 -2.00
CA VAL A 102 24.77 25.49 -0.57
C VAL A 102 26.22 25.03 -0.47
N PRO A 103 27.12 25.79 0.18
CA PRO A 103 28.51 25.39 0.31
C PRO A 103 28.61 24.10 1.12
N ALA A 104 29.35 23.12 0.58
CA ALA A 104 29.60 21.83 1.22
C ALA A 104 30.19 22.01 2.63
N PRO A 105 29.77 21.19 3.62
CA PRO A 105 30.39 21.20 4.93
C PRO A 105 31.85 20.79 4.78
N ARG A 106 32.77 21.70 5.11
CA ARG A 106 34.20 21.44 5.12
C ARG A 106 34.49 20.42 6.22
N ALA A 107 35.01 19.27 5.83
CA ALA A 107 35.50 18.25 6.75
C ALA A 107 36.54 18.84 7.73
N PRO A 108 36.54 18.44 9.02
CA PRO A 108 37.44 19.00 10.01
C PRO A 108 38.84 18.39 9.85
N ARG A 109 39.72 19.08 9.10
CA ARG A 109 41.16 18.77 8.98
C ARG A 109 41.94 18.82 10.31
N ALA A 110 41.32 19.27 11.41
CA ALA A 110 41.97 19.49 12.69
C ALA A 110 42.28 18.20 13.49
N ARG A 111 41.59 17.07 13.23
CA ARG A 111 41.80 15.84 14.03
C ARG A 111 43.05 15.05 13.64
N LEU A 112 43.59 15.21 12.43
CA LEU A 112 44.75 14.43 11.98
C LEU A 112 46.09 14.96 12.51
N MET A 113 46.20 16.29 12.73
CA MET A 113 47.45 16.89 13.25
C MET A 113 47.71 16.54 14.72
N LEU A 114 46.65 16.37 15.52
CA LEU A 114 46.74 15.94 16.92
C LEU A 114 47.22 14.48 17.06
N ALA A 115 46.80 13.59 16.15
CA ALA A 115 47.12 12.17 16.23
C ALA A 115 48.60 11.85 15.92
N LEU A 116 49.27 12.67 15.10
CA LEU A 116 50.68 12.49 14.73
C LEU A 116 51.64 13.42 15.50
N GLY A 117 51.20 14.63 15.86
CA GLY A 117 52.06 15.60 16.55
C GLY A 117 52.36 15.24 18.01
N LEU A 118 51.36 14.76 18.74
CA LEU A 118 51.50 14.42 20.16
C LEU A 118 52.50 13.28 20.43
N PRO A 119 52.48 12.13 19.71
CA PRO A 119 53.46 11.07 19.95
C PRO A 119 54.89 11.51 19.60
N LEU A 120 55.06 12.36 18.58
CA LEU A 120 56.38 12.87 18.20
C LEU A 120 56.99 13.76 19.31
N VAL A 121 56.19 14.67 19.88
CA VAL A 121 56.65 15.55 20.97
C VAL A 121 57.01 14.75 22.22
N VAL A 122 56.22 13.73 22.56
CA VAL A 122 56.52 12.84 23.70
C VAL A 122 57.82 12.08 23.47
N ALA A 123 58.02 11.51 22.27
CA ALA A 123 59.24 10.77 21.95
C ALA A 123 60.49 11.65 22.01
N VAL A 124 60.45 12.86 21.43
CA VAL A 124 61.58 13.79 21.46
C VAL A 124 61.87 14.26 22.89
N GLY A 125 60.84 14.59 23.68
CA GLY A 125 61.01 14.96 25.07
C GLY A 125 61.60 13.84 25.93
N TYR A 126 61.21 12.60 25.67
CA TYR A 126 61.74 11.43 26.36
C TYR A 126 63.23 11.20 26.07
N GLU A 127 63.64 11.29 24.80
CA GLU A 127 65.06 11.16 24.43
C GLU A 127 65.90 12.30 25.02
N LEU A 128 65.40 13.54 25.01
CA LEU A 128 66.05 14.67 25.69
C LEU A 128 66.17 14.45 27.19
N TYR A 129 65.11 13.97 27.84
CA TYR A 129 65.16 13.64 29.27
C TYR A 129 66.19 12.56 29.56
N ARG A 130 66.30 11.51 28.75
CA ARG A 130 67.31 10.45 28.92
C ARG A 130 68.73 11.00 28.82
N VAL A 131 68.99 11.84 27.82
CA VAL A 131 70.30 12.50 27.66
C VAL A 131 70.61 13.37 28.88
N MET A 132 69.65 14.20 29.32
CA MET A 132 69.84 15.06 30.49
C MET A 132 70.01 14.27 31.79
N ALA A 133 69.27 13.19 31.99
CA ALA A 133 69.40 12.32 33.16
C ALA A 133 70.75 11.60 33.19
N ALA A 134 71.25 11.13 32.03
CA ALA A 134 72.58 10.54 31.91
C ALA A 134 73.71 11.54 32.19
N VAL A 135 73.51 12.82 31.85
CA VAL A 135 74.45 13.91 32.15
C VAL A 135 74.36 14.36 33.62
N ALA A 136 73.17 14.34 34.23
CA ALA A 136 72.94 14.82 35.60
C ALA A 136 73.31 13.81 36.69
N PHE A 137 73.27 12.50 36.38
CA PHE A 137 73.70 11.43 37.27
C PHE A 137 74.77 10.55 36.60
N PRO A 138 76.00 11.07 36.43
CA PRO A 138 77.11 10.24 36.01
C PRO A 138 77.41 9.24 37.12
N HIS A 139 77.46 7.94 36.79
CA HIS A 139 78.00 6.93 37.69
C HIS A 139 79.47 7.19 38.00
#